data_AF-A0A8T4SY36-F1
#
_entry.id   AF-A0A8T4SY36-F1
#
_cell.length_a   1.000
_cell.length_b   1.000
_cell.length_c   1.000
_cell.angle_alpha   90.00
_cell.angle_beta   90.00
_cell.angle_gamma   90.00
#
_symmetry.space_group_name_H-M   'P 1'
#
loop_
_entity.id
_entity.type
_entity.pdbx_description
1 polymer ?
#
loop_
_entity_poly.entity_id
_entity_poly.type
_entity_poly.pdbx_seq_one_letter_code
_entity_poly.pdbx_strand_id
1 'polypeptide(L)'
;MLPEYVREERFSPGVRDLIINLNRIPDVSTGTNSSEGDVRRDIPYWPSKDGFVYFFKPNNYKHLWLVQTIGGFCREFPYFDLDGPSVVVNSPAKSRFMINGRFEDHNLGALFDRLTREEREDYFDRAELRKIELLAGWTELDGRVVEGIRRNIIKDVESLPYRILQSPVHA
;
A
#
# COMPACT_ATOMS: atom_id res chain seq x y z
N MET A 1 11.96 -4.77 -15.72
CA MET A 1 10.63 -4.88 -16.37
C MET A 1 9.70 -5.64 -15.44
N LEU A 2 8.71 -4.99 -14.84
CA LEU A 2 7.74 -5.68 -13.96
C LEU A 2 7.06 -6.84 -14.72
N PRO A 3 6.55 -7.87 -14.02
CA PRO A 3 5.77 -8.92 -14.67
C PRO A 3 4.62 -8.32 -15.50
N GLU A 4 4.35 -8.86 -16.68
CA GLU A 4 3.42 -8.31 -17.68
C GLU A 4 1.97 -8.10 -17.16
N TYR A 5 1.60 -8.74 -16.04
CA TYR A 5 0.32 -8.55 -15.36
C TYR A 5 0.26 -7.32 -14.44
N VAL A 6 1.40 -6.71 -14.12
CA VAL A 6 1.51 -5.49 -13.31
C VAL A 6 1.34 -4.29 -14.24
N ARG A 7 0.07 -3.95 -14.53
CA ARG A 7 -0.26 -2.76 -15.33
C ARG A 7 -0.07 -1.50 -14.49
N GLU A 8 1.12 -0.92 -14.55
CA GLU A 8 1.53 0.25 -13.76
C GLU A 8 0.55 1.44 -13.86
N GLU A 9 -0.10 1.60 -15.01
CA GLU A 9 -1.09 2.63 -15.33
C GLU A 9 -2.35 2.58 -14.44
N ARG A 10 -2.57 1.50 -13.69
CA ARG A 10 -3.77 1.30 -12.86
C ARG A 10 -3.52 1.52 -11.37
N PHE A 11 -2.28 1.80 -10.95
CA PHE A 11 -1.98 2.05 -9.54
C PHE A 11 -2.13 3.52 -9.20
N SER A 12 -2.65 3.79 -8.01
CA SER A 12 -2.66 5.15 -7.49
C SER A 12 -1.21 5.64 -7.32
N PRO A 13 -0.86 6.85 -7.78
CA PRO A 13 0.52 7.33 -7.81
C PRO A 13 1.28 7.21 -6.48
N GLY A 14 0.62 7.50 -5.36
CA GLY A 14 1.19 7.51 -4.01
C GLY A 14 1.54 6.14 -3.43
N VAL A 15 1.09 5.03 -4.02
CA VAL A 15 1.49 3.67 -3.62
C VAL A 15 2.27 2.93 -4.70
N ARG A 16 2.52 3.57 -5.85
CA ARG A 16 3.12 2.94 -7.02
C ARG A 16 4.51 2.37 -6.70
N ASP A 17 5.38 3.16 -6.08
CA ASP A 17 6.76 2.75 -5.80
C ASP A 17 6.82 1.58 -4.81
N LEU A 18 5.99 1.63 -3.76
CA LEU A 18 5.82 0.52 -2.83
C LEU A 18 5.40 -0.77 -3.55
N ILE A 19 4.41 -0.69 -4.45
CA ILE A 19 3.95 -1.85 -5.23
C ILE A 19 5.08 -2.39 -6.10
N ILE A 20 5.83 -1.52 -6.78
CA ILE A 20 6.98 -1.91 -7.61
C ILE A 20 8.01 -2.63 -6.75
N ASN A 21 8.40 -2.06 -5.61
CA ASN A 21 9.44 -2.62 -4.75
C ASN A 21 9.02 -3.93 -4.07
N LEU A 22 7.74 -4.08 -3.70
CA LEU A 22 7.20 -5.36 -3.22
C LEU A 22 7.29 -6.46 -4.29
N ASN A 23 6.96 -6.17 -5.55
CA ASN A 23 7.07 -7.15 -6.64
C ASN A 23 8.52 -7.46 -7.06
N ARG A 24 9.52 -6.71 -6.57
CA ARG A 24 10.94 -7.03 -6.78
C ARG A 24 11.43 -8.11 -5.84
N ILE A 25 10.74 -8.36 -4.73
CA ILE A 25 11.11 -9.38 -3.76
C ILE A 25 10.79 -10.76 -4.38
N PRO A 26 11.75 -11.69 -4.48
CA PRO A 26 11.49 -13.01 -5.06
C PRO A 26 10.29 -13.69 -4.40
N ASP A 27 9.46 -14.34 -5.20
CA ASP A 27 8.27 -15.09 -4.75
C ASP A 27 7.15 -14.25 -4.09
N VAL A 28 7.34 -12.93 -3.97
CA VAL A 28 6.33 -11.98 -3.49
C VAL A 28 5.64 -11.31 -4.68
N SER A 29 4.33 -11.12 -4.56
CA SER A 29 3.53 -10.42 -5.56
C SER A 29 2.52 -9.50 -4.89
N THR A 30 2.03 -8.49 -5.58
CA THR A 30 0.95 -7.62 -5.08
C THR A 30 -0.41 -7.92 -5.72
N GLY A 31 -1.48 -7.48 -5.07
CA GLY A 31 -2.80 -7.46 -5.68
C GLY A 31 -2.90 -6.37 -6.76
N THR A 32 -3.78 -6.57 -7.74
CA THR A 32 -4.01 -5.62 -8.84
C THR A 32 -4.84 -4.41 -8.43
N ASN A 33 -5.58 -4.52 -7.33
CA ASN A 33 -6.37 -3.43 -6.76
C ASN A 33 -5.61 -2.92 -5.55
N SER A 34 -5.09 -1.71 -5.64
CA SER A 34 -4.46 -0.98 -4.53
C SER A 34 -4.88 0.48 -4.62
N SER A 35 -4.94 1.15 -3.48
CA SER A 35 -5.32 2.56 -3.38
C SER A 35 -4.47 3.25 -2.33
N GLU A 36 -4.11 4.49 -2.58
CA GLU A 36 -3.44 5.37 -1.62
C GLU A 36 -4.39 6.00 -0.59
N GLY A 37 -5.70 5.75 -0.73
CA GLY A 37 -6.76 6.42 0.01
C GLY A 37 -7.27 7.66 -0.72
N ASP A 38 -8.51 8.07 -0.50
CA ASP A 38 -9.13 9.15 -1.27
C ASP A 38 -10.12 9.97 -0.45
N VAL A 39 -10.26 11.26 -0.79
CA VAL A 39 -11.23 12.19 -0.20
C VAL A 39 -12.19 12.62 -1.32
N ARG A 40 -13.48 12.37 -1.13
CA ARG A 40 -14.50 12.45 -2.17
C ARG A 40 -15.58 13.46 -1.77
N ARG A 41 -15.30 14.74 -2.00
CA ARG A 41 -16.27 15.83 -1.74
C ARG A 41 -17.54 15.71 -2.58
N ASP A 42 -17.46 15.03 -3.72
CA ASP A 42 -18.56 14.78 -4.66
C ASP A 42 -19.44 13.57 -4.27
N ILE A 43 -19.03 12.74 -3.31
CA ILE A 43 -19.75 11.52 -2.90
C ILE A 43 -20.02 11.56 -1.37
N PRO A 44 -21.08 12.26 -0.92
CA PRO A 44 -21.31 12.51 0.51
C PRO A 44 -21.51 11.27 1.38
N TYR A 45 -22.06 10.19 0.83
CA TYR A 45 -22.23 8.92 1.57
C TYR A 45 -20.94 8.11 1.68
N TRP A 46 -19.86 8.53 1.01
CA TRP A 46 -18.53 7.94 1.09
C TRP A 46 -17.44 9.02 0.99
N PRO A 47 -17.38 9.94 1.96
CA PRO A 47 -16.62 11.18 1.84
C PRO A 47 -15.10 10.96 1.96
N SER A 48 -14.67 9.82 2.49
CA SER A 48 -13.31 9.31 2.34
C SER A 48 -13.31 7.79 2.18
N LYS A 49 -12.26 7.29 1.53
CA LYS A 49 -12.02 5.86 1.32
C LYS A 49 -10.61 5.53 1.73
N ASP A 50 -10.46 4.53 2.59
CA ASP A 50 -9.16 4.03 3.03
C ASP A 50 -8.26 3.59 1.87
N GLY A 51 -6.96 3.82 2.06
CA GLY A 51 -5.93 3.25 1.23
C GLY A 51 -5.68 1.79 1.61
N PHE A 52 -5.29 0.99 0.62
CA PHE A 52 -4.93 -0.41 0.84
C PHE A 52 -3.93 -0.89 -0.20
N VAL A 53 -2.99 -1.73 0.25
CA VAL A 53 -2.06 -2.49 -0.60
C VAL A 53 -2.08 -3.95 -0.19
N TYR A 54 -2.41 -4.83 -1.13
CA TYR A 54 -2.32 -6.27 -0.91
C TYR A 54 -0.97 -6.80 -1.35
N PHE A 55 -0.39 -7.69 -0.54
CA PHE A 55 0.75 -8.48 -0.96
C PHE A 55 0.62 -9.95 -0.54
N PHE A 56 1.29 -10.80 -1.31
CA PHE A 56 1.29 -12.24 -1.15
C PHE A 56 2.73 -12.70 -0.99
N LYS A 57 3.00 -13.54 0.01
CA LYS A 57 4.29 -14.20 0.17
C LYS A 57 4.12 -15.70 0.37
N PRO A 58 5.13 -16.52 0.09
CA PRO A 58 5.13 -17.93 0.48
C PRO A 58 4.96 -18.10 1.99
N ASN A 59 4.40 -19.24 2.42
CA ASN A 59 4.21 -19.55 3.85
C ASN A 59 5.50 -19.91 4.60
N ASN A 60 6.65 -19.90 3.91
CA ASN A 60 7.94 -20.13 4.52
C ASN A 60 8.48 -18.87 5.25
N TYR A 61 9.60 -19.06 5.94
CA TYR A 61 10.27 -18.02 6.74
C TYR A 61 11.14 -17.05 5.92
N LYS A 62 11.37 -17.32 4.63
CA LYS A 62 12.31 -16.56 3.77
C LYS A 62 12.02 -15.05 3.78
N HIS A 63 10.76 -14.66 3.85
CA HIS A 63 10.32 -13.26 3.83
C HIS A 63 9.65 -12.82 5.15
N LEU A 64 10.02 -13.44 6.28
CA LEU A 64 9.52 -13.00 7.58
C LEU A 64 9.94 -11.57 7.91
N TRP A 65 11.14 -11.17 7.48
CA TRP A 65 11.65 -9.80 7.63
C TRP A 65 10.69 -8.76 7.03
N LEU A 66 10.06 -9.05 5.89
CA LEU A 66 9.14 -8.11 5.23
C LEU A 66 7.92 -7.83 6.12
N VAL A 67 7.34 -8.90 6.68
CA VAL A 67 6.19 -8.80 7.60
C VAL A 67 6.58 -8.06 8.88
N GLN A 68 7.80 -8.29 9.39
CA GLN A 68 8.31 -7.61 10.57
C GLN A 68 8.57 -6.12 10.30
N THR A 69 9.12 -5.76 9.14
CA THR A 69 9.33 -4.37 8.72
C THR A 69 8.01 -3.62 8.61
N ILE A 70 7.03 -4.18 7.89
CA ILE A 70 5.71 -3.57 7.72
C ILE A 70 4.99 -3.49 9.07
N GLY A 71 4.99 -4.57 9.86
CA GLY A 71 4.37 -4.58 11.17
C GLY A 71 5.04 -3.63 12.18
N GLY A 72 6.35 -3.39 12.05
CA GLY A 72 7.06 -2.36 12.81
C GLY A 72 6.58 -0.96 12.45
N PHE A 73 6.51 -0.67 11.15
CA PHE A 73 5.93 0.57 10.63
C PHE A 73 4.50 0.80 11.13
N CYS A 74 3.59 -0.17 11.02
CA CYS A 74 2.20 -0.03 11.49
C CYS A 74 2.09 0.21 13.01
N ARG A 75 3.06 -0.23 13.82
CA ARG A 75 3.09 0.10 15.26
C ARG A 75 3.53 1.55 15.54
N GLU A 76 4.32 2.13 14.65
CA GLU A 76 4.81 3.51 14.78
C GLU A 76 3.81 4.54 14.23
N PHE A 77 3.06 4.16 13.19
CA PHE A 77 2.09 5.02 12.52
C PHE A 77 0.66 4.49 12.76
N PRO A 78 -0.10 5.04 13.73
CA PRO A 78 -1.36 4.45 14.23
C PRO A 78 -2.53 4.50 13.24
N TYR A 79 -2.36 5.18 12.11
CA TYR A 79 -3.31 5.20 10.99
C TYR A 79 -2.96 4.18 9.91
N PHE A 80 -1.95 3.33 10.14
CA PHE A 80 -1.59 2.21 9.30
C PHE A 80 -1.76 0.90 10.05
N ASP A 81 -2.37 -0.09 9.38
CA ASP A 81 -2.58 -1.42 9.94
C ASP A 81 -2.13 -2.51 8.98
N LEU A 82 -1.70 -3.64 9.53
CA LEU A 82 -1.33 -4.84 8.78
C LEU A 82 -2.27 -5.99 9.14
N ASP A 83 -3.17 -6.33 8.22
CA ASP A 83 -4.06 -7.48 8.36
C ASP A 83 -3.44 -8.73 7.74
N GLY A 84 -3.59 -9.87 8.44
CA GLY A 84 -3.14 -11.19 7.99
C GLY A 84 -2.34 -11.97 9.04
N PRO A 85 -1.81 -13.16 8.70
CA PRO A 85 -1.95 -13.82 7.40
C PRO A 85 -3.35 -14.39 7.17
N SER A 86 -3.83 -14.30 5.93
CA SER A 86 -4.98 -15.07 5.44
C SER A 86 -4.53 -16.08 4.38
N VAL A 87 -5.05 -17.32 4.42
CA VAL A 87 -4.68 -18.36 3.45
C VAL A 87 -5.33 -18.05 2.10
N VAL A 88 -4.56 -18.11 1.03
CA VAL A 88 -5.10 -17.98 -0.34
C VAL A 88 -5.72 -19.32 -0.74
N VAL A 89 -7.05 -19.37 -0.87
CA VAL A 89 -7.80 -20.61 -1.15
C VAL A 89 -7.25 -21.37 -2.37
N ASN A 90 -6.90 -20.64 -3.44
CA ASN A 90 -6.39 -21.23 -4.68
C ASN A 90 -4.85 -21.36 -4.72
N SER A 91 -4.15 -21.00 -3.64
CA SER A 91 -2.70 -21.18 -3.50
C SER A 91 -2.33 -21.34 -2.02
N PRO A 92 -2.59 -22.51 -1.41
CA PRO A 92 -2.39 -22.73 0.02
C PRO A 92 -0.93 -22.55 0.48
N ALA A 93 0.02 -22.57 -0.46
CA ALA A 93 1.43 -22.30 -0.22
C ALA A 93 1.75 -20.80 -0.01
N LYS A 94 0.77 -19.90 -0.22
CA LYS A 94 0.90 -18.46 -0.07
C LYS A 94 -0.05 -17.90 0.99
N SER A 95 0.44 -16.88 1.69
CA SER A 95 -0.35 -16.06 2.62
C SER A 95 -0.58 -14.69 2.00
N ARG A 96 -1.80 -14.19 2.12
CA ARG A 96 -2.18 -12.82 1.78
C ARG A 96 -2.16 -11.94 3.02
N PHE A 97 -1.57 -10.77 2.84
CA PHE A 97 -1.54 -9.68 3.80
C PHE A 97 -2.15 -8.42 3.14
N MET A 98 -2.70 -7.54 3.96
CA MET A 98 -3.22 -6.24 3.54
C MET A 98 -2.64 -5.15 4.43
N ILE A 99 -2.05 -4.15 3.81
CA ILE A 99 -1.59 -2.93 4.47
C ILE A 99 -2.71 -1.90 4.27
N ASN A 100 -3.30 -1.39 5.34
CA ASN A 100 -4.35 -0.38 5.28
C ASN A 100 -3.80 0.97 5.70
N GLY A 101 -4.12 2.01 4.95
CA GLY A 101 -3.96 3.41 5.36
C GLY A 101 -5.33 3.99 5.66
N ARG A 102 -5.66 4.14 6.95
CA ARG A 102 -7.00 4.45 7.41
C ARG A 102 -7.24 5.94 7.56
N PHE A 103 -8.40 6.38 7.08
CA PHE A 103 -8.98 7.62 7.55
C PHE A 103 -9.50 7.46 8.97
N GLU A 104 -9.92 8.55 9.61
CA GLU A 104 -10.57 8.43 10.91
C GLU A 104 -11.77 7.47 10.82
N ASP A 105 -11.91 6.64 11.85
CA ASP A 105 -12.85 5.51 11.90
C ASP A 105 -14.27 6.03 12.07
N HIS A 106 -14.81 6.54 10.98
CA HIS A 106 -16.10 7.17 10.95
C HIS A 106 -16.90 6.46 9.89
N ASN A 107 -17.63 5.43 10.36
CA ASN A 107 -18.72 4.79 9.65
C ASN A 107 -19.88 5.80 9.47
N LEU A 108 -19.56 6.97 8.92
CA LEU A 108 -20.46 8.10 8.77
C LEU A 108 -21.45 7.84 7.66
N GLY A 109 -21.30 6.81 6.82
CA GLY A 109 -22.27 6.36 5.78
C GLY A 109 -23.55 7.20 5.67
N ALA A 110 -24.64 6.76 6.33
CA ALA A 110 -25.92 7.48 6.34
C ALA A 110 -26.03 8.62 7.39
N LEU A 111 -25.02 8.81 8.23
CA LEU A 111 -24.91 9.84 9.26
C LEU A 111 -24.21 11.13 8.76
N PHE A 112 -23.39 11.06 7.71
CA PHE A 112 -22.71 12.20 7.09
C PHE A 112 -23.73 13.20 6.56
N ASP A 113 -24.78 12.68 5.94
CA ASP A 113 -25.90 13.49 5.43
C ASP A 113 -26.73 14.15 6.53
N ARG A 114 -26.55 13.76 7.80
CA ARG A 114 -27.20 14.38 8.96
C ARG A 114 -26.35 15.45 9.62
N LEU A 115 -25.06 15.54 9.27
CA LEU A 115 -24.17 16.60 9.73
C LEU A 115 -24.58 17.94 9.12
N THR A 116 -24.44 18.99 9.92
CA THR A 116 -24.51 20.38 9.47
C THR A 116 -23.41 20.66 8.45
N ARG A 117 -23.54 21.78 7.72
CA ARG A 117 -22.52 22.19 6.75
C ARG A 117 -21.14 22.37 7.40
N GLU A 118 -21.10 22.98 8.58
CA GLU A 118 -19.87 23.23 9.33
C GLU A 118 -19.17 21.93 9.71
N GLU A 119 -19.90 20.97 10.29
CA GLU A 119 -19.37 19.65 10.65
C GLU A 119 -18.83 18.85 9.45
N ARG A 120 -19.42 19.03 8.25
CA ARG A 120 -18.92 18.40 7.02
C ARG A 120 -17.64 19.03 6.52
N GLU A 121 -17.50 20.34 6.58
CA GLU A 121 -16.25 21.01 6.20
C GLU A 121 -15.14 20.64 7.18
N ASP A 122 -15.41 20.65 8.49
CA ASP A 122 -14.48 20.19 9.52
C ASP A 122 -14.02 18.74 9.27
N TYR A 123 -14.95 17.88 8.85
CA TYR A 123 -14.62 16.52 8.45
C TYR A 123 -13.65 16.50 7.26
N PHE A 124 -13.95 17.24 6.19
CA PHE A 124 -13.09 17.24 5.02
C PHE A 124 -11.71 17.81 5.34
N ASP A 125 -11.62 18.85 6.17
CA ASP A 125 -10.32 19.40 6.57
C ASP A 125 -9.46 18.36 7.30
N ARG A 126 -10.05 17.59 8.22
CA ARG A 126 -9.35 16.46 8.87
C ARG A 126 -9.01 15.35 7.88
N ALA A 127 -9.91 15.02 6.96
CA ALA A 127 -9.67 13.99 5.95
C ALA A 127 -8.53 14.39 4.99
N GLU A 128 -8.48 15.64 4.54
CA GLU A 128 -7.39 16.15 3.69
C GLU A 128 -6.04 16.16 4.42
N LEU A 129 -6.03 16.53 5.71
CA LEU A 129 -4.83 16.38 6.54
C LEU A 129 -4.39 14.92 6.62
N ARG A 130 -5.31 14.00 6.91
CA ARG A 130 -5.02 12.56 6.93
C ARG A 130 -4.55 12.05 5.57
N LYS A 131 -5.09 12.56 4.46
CA LYS A 131 -4.64 12.19 3.11
C LYS A 131 -3.16 12.52 2.91
N ILE A 132 -2.69 13.67 3.39
CA ILE A 132 -1.28 14.06 3.36
C ILE A 132 -0.44 13.10 4.22
N GLU A 133 -0.89 12.79 5.44
CA GLU A 133 -0.23 11.84 6.34
C GLU A 133 -0.12 10.44 5.70
N LEU A 134 -1.18 9.95 5.04
CA LEU A 134 -1.18 8.67 4.35
C LEU A 134 -0.15 8.64 3.22
N LEU A 135 -0.09 9.68 2.37
CA LEU A 135 0.90 9.75 1.29
C LEU A 135 2.34 9.75 1.81
N ALA A 136 2.61 10.50 2.89
CA ALA A 136 3.91 10.49 3.55
C ALA A 136 4.23 9.10 4.14
N GLY A 137 3.25 8.46 4.80
CA GLY A 137 3.43 7.12 5.37
C GLY A 137 3.65 6.04 4.31
N TRP A 138 2.96 6.08 3.17
CA TRP A 138 3.22 5.18 2.05
C TRP A 138 4.66 5.32 1.53
N THR A 139 5.17 6.55 1.45
CA THR A 139 6.54 6.85 1.02
C THR A 139 7.57 6.36 2.04
N GLU A 140 7.34 6.59 3.33
CA GLU A 140 8.19 6.09 4.42
C GLU A 140 8.22 4.56 4.44
N LEU A 141 7.07 3.91 4.27
CA LEU A 141 6.97 2.45 4.19
C LEU A 141 7.75 1.89 3.00
N ASP A 142 7.66 2.51 1.82
CA ASP A 142 8.48 2.13 0.66
C ASP A 142 9.97 2.21 1.00
N GLY A 143 10.42 3.31 1.61
CA GLY A 143 11.80 3.48 2.05
C GLY A 143 12.28 2.33 2.96
N ARG A 144 11.44 1.90 3.91
CA ARG A 144 11.74 0.75 4.80
C ARG A 144 11.79 -0.57 4.05
N VAL A 145 10.92 -0.78 3.07
CA VAL A 145 10.94 -1.97 2.21
C VAL A 145 12.22 -2.01 1.37
N VAL A 146 12.60 -0.88 0.76
CA VAL A 146 13.85 -0.76 -0.02
C VAL A 146 15.07 -1.06 0.85
N GLU A 147 15.10 -0.53 2.06
CA GLU A 147 16.20 -0.82 3.00
C GLU A 147 16.21 -2.28 3.45
N GLY A 148 15.03 -2.87 3.69
CA GLY A 148 14.89 -4.30 3.97
C GLY A 148 15.40 -5.18 2.84
N ILE A 149 15.11 -4.82 1.58
CA ILE A 149 15.67 -5.49 0.39
C ILE A 149 17.19 -5.42 0.41
N ARG A 150 17.76 -4.24 0.62
CA ARG A 150 19.22 -4.04 0.65
C ARG A 150 19.90 -4.90 1.70
N ARG A 151 19.33 -4.99 2.90
CA ARG A 151 19.91 -5.73 4.02
C ARG A 151 19.79 -7.24 3.90
N ASN A 152 18.69 -7.73 3.33
CA ASN A 152 18.36 -9.16 3.40
C ASN A 152 18.58 -9.91 2.08
N ILE A 153 18.35 -9.27 0.93
CA ILE A 153 18.20 -9.99 -0.35
C ILE A 153 18.75 -9.21 -1.55
N ILE A 154 19.68 -8.26 -1.35
CA ILE A 154 20.18 -7.41 -2.44
C ILE A 154 20.76 -8.23 -3.60
N LYS A 155 21.52 -9.28 -3.29
CA LYS A 155 22.12 -10.17 -4.30
C LYS A 155 21.04 -10.90 -5.11
N ASP A 156 19.98 -11.35 -4.45
CA ASP A 156 18.86 -12.02 -5.11
C ASP A 156 18.15 -11.03 -6.04
N VAL A 157 17.87 -9.82 -5.58
CA VAL A 157 17.17 -8.79 -6.38
C VAL A 157 18.01 -8.28 -7.54
N GLU A 158 19.31 -8.07 -7.35
CA GLU A 158 20.22 -7.63 -8.43
C GLU A 158 20.53 -8.72 -9.46
N SER A 159 20.42 -10.00 -9.07
CA SER A 159 20.54 -11.14 -9.98
C SER A 159 19.32 -11.30 -10.91
N LEU A 160 18.20 -10.66 -10.57
CA LEU A 160 17.01 -10.69 -11.41
C LEU A 160 17.20 -9.77 -12.63
N PRO A 161 16.75 -10.19 -13.83
CA PRO A 161 16.99 -9.48 -15.10
C PRO A 161 16.28 -8.13 -15.23
N TYR A 162 15.77 -7.55 -14.14
CA TYR A 162 14.96 -6.34 -14.16
C TYR A 162 15.77 -5.05 -14.36
N ARG A 163 17.11 -5.12 -14.39
CA ARG A 163 18.06 -4.01 -14.63
C ARG A 163 18.34 -3.73 -16.11
N ILE A 164 17.29 -3.63 -16.92
CA ILE A 164 17.36 -2.75 -18.08
C ILE A 164 16.20 -1.77 -17.96
N LEU A 165 16.40 -0.75 -17.10
CA LEU A 165 15.83 0.55 -17.39
C LEU A 165 16.62 1.05 -18.61
N GLN A 166 16.13 0.71 -19.80
CA GLN A 166 16.39 1.55 -20.96
C GLN A 166 15.77 2.89 -20.58
N SER A 167 16.61 3.91 -20.37
CA SER A 167 16.24 5.25 -20.77
C SER A 167 16.35 5.26 -22.30
N PRO A 168 15.25 5.37 -23.06
CA PRO A 168 15.33 5.95 -24.38
C PRO A 168 15.33 7.47 -24.22
N VAL A 169 16.55 8.02 -24.29
CA VAL A 169 16.94 9.20 -25.08
C VAL A 169 15.85 10.17 -25.49
N HIS A 170 16.02 11.45 -25.15
CA HIS A 170 16.08 12.56 -26.12
C HIS A 170 17.12 13.56 -25.57
N ALA A 171 18.28 13.68 -26.24
CA ALA A 171 18.58 14.56 -27.37
C ALA A 171 19.01 15.94 -26.89
#